data_AF-A0A4R1PWH4-F1
#
_entry.id   AF-A0A4R1PWH4-F1
#
_cell.length_a   1.000
_cell.length_b   1.000
_cell.length_c   1.000
_cell.angle_alpha   90.00
_cell.angle_beta   90.00
_cell.angle_gamma   90.00
#
_symmetry.space_group_name_H-M   'P 1'
#
loop_
_entity.id
_entity.type
_entity.pdbx_description
1 polymer ?
#
loop_
_entity_poly.entity_id
_entity_poly.type
_entity_poly.pdbx_seq_one_letter_code
_entity_poly.pdbx_strand_id
1 'polypeptide(L)'
;MSDRPRWMTIFHPDLTWPLFVIVGYLFLVAIGNLLAAYNNLVSQSNLVMTFGNLISMLLYALPAYGLIKLKPWARFLELALSILSVILGIVLMLQGMLGMGVLVVVPHGLIAIYLLSDTCRKLFAIKPDIQ
;
A
#
# COMPACT_ATOMS: atom_id res chain seq x y z
N MET A 1 -33.10 -7.92 2.40
CA MET A 1 -31.96 -7.49 1.57
C MET A 1 -31.66 -6.05 1.96
N SER A 2 -30.62 -5.84 2.77
CA SER A 2 -30.25 -4.48 3.22
C SER A 2 -29.49 -3.81 2.08
N ASP A 3 -30.06 -2.73 1.54
CA ASP A 3 -29.38 -1.87 0.57
C ASP A 3 -28.11 -1.30 1.21
N ARG A 4 -26.97 -1.94 0.92
CA ARG A 4 -25.68 -1.41 1.31
C ARG A 4 -25.48 -0.09 0.56
N PRO A 5 -25.12 1.01 1.23
CA PRO A 5 -24.88 2.27 0.54
C PRO A 5 -23.75 2.09 -0.49
N ARG A 6 -23.86 2.72 -1.67
CA ARG A 6 -22.98 2.48 -2.83
C ARG A 6 -21.48 2.62 -2.57
N TRP A 7 -21.06 3.31 -1.52
CA TRP A 7 -19.66 3.41 -1.12
C TRP A 7 -19.14 2.15 -0.40
N MET A 8 -20.03 1.35 0.21
CA MET A 8 -19.68 0.07 0.85
C MET A 8 -19.55 -1.10 -0.13
N THR A 9 -20.03 -0.99 -1.38
CA THR A 9 -19.83 -2.04 -2.40
C THR A 9 -18.41 -2.08 -2.94
N ILE A 10 -17.59 -1.08 -2.61
CA ILE A 10 -16.17 -1.04 -2.96
C ILE A 10 -15.39 -2.08 -2.14
N PHE A 11 -15.81 -2.36 -0.91
CA PHE A 11 -15.12 -3.29 -0.01
C PHE A 11 -15.62 -4.72 -0.20
N HIS A 12 -14.69 -5.67 -0.35
CA HIS A 12 -15.05 -7.08 -0.32
C HIS A 12 -15.65 -7.44 1.06
N PRO A 13 -16.75 -8.20 1.14
CA PRO A 13 -17.40 -8.54 2.40
C PRO A 13 -16.47 -9.28 3.40
N ASP A 14 -15.46 -9.97 2.89
CA ASP A 14 -14.52 -10.76 3.71
C ASP A 14 -13.24 -9.98 4.10
N LEU A 15 -13.20 -8.66 3.88
CA LEU A 15 -12.00 -7.87 4.18
C LEU A 15 -11.71 -7.88 5.69
N THR A 16 -10.62 -8.54 6.09
CA THR A 16 -10.22 -8.59 7.50
C THR A 16 -9.73 -7.22 8.00
N TRP A 17 -9.86 -6.97 9.30
CA TRP A 17 -9.42 -5.71 9.92
C TRP A 17 -7.94 -5.36 9.65
N PRO A 18 -6.97 -6.28 9.74
CA PRO A 18 -5.57 -5.96 9.42
C PRO A 18 -5.40 -5.53 7.97
N LEU A 19 -6.07 -6.19 7.02
CA LEU A 19 -5.99 -5.83 5.60
C LEU A 19 -6.62 -4.46 5.35
N PHE A 20 -7.71 -4.11 6.04
CA PHE A 20 -8.29 -2.77 5.98
C PHE A 20 -7.32 -1.70 6.46
N VAL A 21 -6.61 -1.94 7.58
CA VAL A 21 -5.59 -1.02 8.09
C VAL A 21 -4.43 -0.86 7.09
N ILE A 22 -3.96 -1.96 6.48
CA ILE A 22 -2.91 -1.92 5.46
C ILE A 22 -3.36 -1.08 4.26
N VAL A 23 -4.56 -1.32 3.75
CA VAL A 23 -5.14 -0.53 2.65
C VAL A 23 -5.23 0.95 3.02
N GLY A 24 -5.71 1.27 4.22
CA GLY A 24 -5.81 2.65 4.70
C GLY A 24 -4.44 3.33 4.78
N TYR A 25 -3.43 2.62 5.28
CA TYR A 25 -2.04 3.10 5.30
C TYR A 25 -1.52 3.38 3.89
N LEU A 26 -1.68 2.44 2.94
CA LEU A 26 -1.23 2.63 1.56
C LEU A 26 -1.92 3.82 0.89
N PHE A 27 -3.22 4.01 1.12
CA PHE A 27 -3.95 5.17 0.63
C PHE A 27 -3.43 6.48 1.21
N LEU A 28 -3.14 6.53 2.51
CA LEU A 28 -2.58 7.71 3.16
C LEU A 28 -1.23 8.08 2.55
N VAL A 29 -0.36 7.10 2.34
CA VAL A 29 0.94 7.32 1.70
C VAL A 29 0.78 7.78 0.25
N ALA A 30 -0.17 7.21 -0.51
CA ALA A 30 -0.46 7.65 -1.87
C ALA A 30 -0.91 9.12 -1.91
N ILE A 31 -1.84 9.52 -1.02
CA ILE A 31 -2.29 10.92 -0.90
C ILE A 31 -1.13 11.83 -0.53
N GLY A 32 -0.28 11.43 0.42
CA GLY A 32 0.92 12.19 0.78
C GLY A 32 1.85 12.44 -0.41
N ASN A 33 2.07 11.42 -1.24
CA ASN A 33 2.86 11.54 -2.46
C ASN A 33 2.19 12.46 -3.49
N LEU A 34 0.86 12.40 -3.64
CA LEU A 34 0.13 13.30 -4.53
C LEU A 34 0.26 14.77 -4.10
N LEU A 35 0.13 15.05 -2.79
CA LEU A 35 0.32 16.39 -2.24
C LEU A 35 1.77 16.88 -2.43
N ALA A 36 2.75 16.01 -2.23
CA ALA A 36 4.16 16.33 -2.46
C ALA A 36 4.44 16.59 -3.94
N ALA A 37 3.85 15.83 -4.87
CA ALA A 37 3.94 16.09 -6.30
C ALA A 37 3.36 17.47 -6.65
N TYR A 38 2.18 17.78 -6.13
CA TYR A 38 1.55 19.09 -6.33
C TYR A 38 2.44 20.24 -5.83
N ASN A 39 2.98 20.12 -4.62
CA ASN A 39 3.87 21.14 -4.06
C ASN A 39 5.16 21.29 -4.88
N ASN A 40 5.75 20.20 -5.36
CA ASN A 40 6.95 20.25 -6.20
C ASN A 40 6.69 20.88 -7.57
N LEU A 41 5.48 20.69 -8.12
CA LEU A 41 5.09 21.28 -9.39
C LEU A 41 4.81 22.77 -9.28
N VAL A 42 4.08 23.21 -8.24
CA VAL A 42 3.63 24.60 -8.09
C VAL A 42 4.70 25.48 -7.44
N SER A 43 5.37 24.98 -6.40
CA SER A 43 6.22 25.82 -5.55
C SER A 43 7.71 25.74 -5.91
N GLN A 44 8.16 24.62 -6.49
CA GLN A 44 9.60 24.37 -6.69
C GLN A 44 9.96 24.13 -8.16
N SER A 45 8.99 23.95 -9.05
CA SER A 45 9.18 23.59 -10.47
C SER A 45 10.13 22.40 -10.70
N ASN A 46 10.26 21.50 -9.71
CA ASN A 46 11.16 20.35 -9.81
C ASN A 46 10.40 19.18 -10.45
N LEU A 47 10.47 19.11 -11.78
CA LEU A 47 9.80 18.08 -12.56
C LEU A 47 10.25 16.67 -12.16
N VAL A 48 11.54 16.46 -11.88
CA VAL A 48 12.08 15.14 -11.52
C VAL A 48 11.43 14.63 -10.23
N MET A 49 11.39 15.44 -9.18
CA MET A 49 10.73 15.05 -7.93
C MET A 49 9.20 14.94 -8.07
N THR A 50 8.61 15.75 -8.95
CA THR A 50 7.17 15.66 -9.27
C THR A 50 6.83 14.31 -9.88
N PHE A 51 7.56 13.90 -10.93
CA PHE A 51 7.37 12.59 -11.56
C PHE A 51 7.67 11.44 -10.59
N GLY A 52 8.72 11.55 -9.79
CA GLY A 52 9.04 10.56 -8.75
C GLY A 52 7.86 10.36 -7.78
N ASN A 53 7.28 11.45 -7.28
CA ASN A 53 6.14 11.38 -6.36
C ASN A 53 4.86 10.86 -7.03
N LEU A 54 4.61 11.19 -8.30
CA LEU A 54 3.47 10.62 -9.03
C LEU A 54 3.61 9.11 -9.24
N ILE A 55 4.82 8.64 -9.56
CA ILE A 55 5.11 7.19 -9.67
C ILE A 55 4.91 6.54 -8.31
N SER A 56 5.47 7.10 -7.23
CA SER A 56 5.29 6.59 -5.87
C SER A 56 3.80 6.52 -5.49
N MET A 57 3.02 7.56 -5.78
CA MET A 57 1.57 7.55 -5.58
C MET A 57 0.92 6.35 -6.27
N LEU A 58 1.24 6.07 -7.53
CA LEU A 58 0.70 4.92 -8.27
C LEU A 58 1.15 3.59 -7.65
N LEU A 59 2.41 3.49 -7.24
CA LEU A 59 2.96 2.28 -6.61
C LEU A 59 2.26 1.94 -5.30
N TYR A 60 1.70 2.91 -4.56
CA TYR A 60 0.89 2.66 -3.38
C TYR A 60 -0.61 2.51 -3.68
N ALA A 61 -1.16 3.29 -4.61
CA ALA A 61 -2.59 3.28 -4.93
C ALA A 61 -3.04 1.99 -5.66
N LEU A 62 -2.21 1.48 -6.58
CA LEU A 62 -2.53 0.26 -7.35
C LEU A 62 -2.66 -0.99 -6.47
N PRO A 63 -1.68 -1.34 -5.61
CA PRO A 63 -1.84 -2.47 -4.71
C PRO A 63 -2.98 -2.23 -3.73
N ALA A 64 -3.15 -1.02 -3.18
CA ALA A 64 -4.28 -0.72 -2.27
C ALA A 64 -5.63 -1.04 -2.91
N TYR A 65 -5.87 -0.58 -4.15
CA TYR A 65 -7.09 -0.90 -4.90
C TYR A 65 -7.24 -2.40 -5.19
N GLY A 66 -6.14 -3.07 -5.54
CA GLY A 66 -6.16 -4.51 -5.79
C GLY A 66 -6.41 -5.35 -4.54
N LEU A 67 -5.88 -4.92 -3.38
CA LEU A 67 -6.08 -5.57 -2.08
C LEU A 67 -7.52 -5.43 -1.58
N ILE A 68 -8.16 -4.26 -1.80
CA ILE A 68 -9.60 -4.07 -1.53
C ILE A 68 -10.44 -5.11 -2.26
N LYS A 69 -10.05 -5.46 -3.49
CA LYS A 69 -10.73 -6.43 -4.35
C LYS A 69 -10.20 -7.86 -4.21
N LEU A 70 -9.37 -8.12 -3.19
CA LEU A 70 -8.72 -9.42 -2.93
C LEU A 70 -8.05 -10.04 -4.16
N LYS A 71 -7.48 -9.20 -5.05
CA LYS A 71 -6.83 -9.71 -6.26
C LYS A 71 -5.47 -10.32 -5.91
N PRO A 72 -5.17 -11.57 -6.34
CA PRO A 72 -3.90 -12.23 -6.00
C PRO A 72 -2.66 -11.45 -6.45
N TRP A 73 -2.70 -10.82 -7.63
CA TRP A 73 -1.57 -10.02 -8.14
C TRP A 73 -1.24 -8.84 -7.21
N ALA A 74 -2.23 -8.25 -6.55
CA ALA A 74 -2.05 -7.09 -5.69
C ALA A 74 -1.34 -7.48 -4.39
N ARG A 75 -1.63 -8.67 -3.87
CA ARG A 75 -0.89 -9.26 -2.75
C ARG A 75 0.57 -9.49 -3.11
N PHE A 76 0.85 -10.08 -4.28
CA PHE A 76 2.24 -10.31 -4.71
C PHE A 76 2.99 -9.00 -4.93
N LEU A 77 2.34 -8.02 -5.58
CA LEU A 77 2.93 -6.71 -5.81
C LEU A 77 3.25 -5.99 -4.48
N GLU A 78 2.29 -5.93 -3.56
CA GLU A 78 2.50 -5.26 -2.26
C GLU A 78 3.56 -5.98 -1.43
N LEU A 79 3.59 -7.31 -1.44
CA LEU A 79 4.62 -8.06 -0.76
C LEU A 79 6.01 -7.74 -1.31
N ALA A 80 6.16 -7.68 -2.63
CA ALA A 80 7.43 -7.32 -3.27
C ALA A 80 7.85 -5.89 -2.91
N LEU A 81 6.92 -4.91 -3.00
CA LEU A 81 7.18 -3.52 -2.64
C LEU A 81 7.53 -3.35 -1.16
N SER A 82 6.86 -4.08 -0.27
CA SER A 82 7.15 -4.05 1.16
C SER A 82 8.51 -4.66 1.48
N ILE A 83 8.92 -5.76 0.84
CA ILE A 83 10.27 -6.32 1.00
C ILE A 83 11.33 -5.32 0.51
N LEU A 84 11.14 -4.71 -0.66
CA LEU A 84 12.05 -3.69 -1.18
C LEU A 84 12.16 -2.48 -0.23
N SER A 85 11.03 -2.04 0.33
CA SER A 85 10.99 -0.93 1.28
C SER A 85 11.71 -1.26 2.59
N VAL A 86 11.60 -2.49 3.10
CA VAL A 86 12.38 -2.94 4.27
C VAL A 86 13.88 -2.88 3.98
N ILE A 87 14.33 -3.37 2.82
CA ILE A 87 15.73 -3.29 2.42
C ILE A 87 16.19 -1.83 2.33
N LEU A 88 15.38 -0.96 1.70
CA LEU A 88 15.67 0.47 1.61
C LEU A 88 15.76 1.12 2.99
N GLY A 89 14.83 0.83 3.90
CA GLY A 89 14.86 1.35 5.26
C GLY A 89 16.10 0.91 6.04
N ILE A 90 16.58 -0.33 5.84
CA ILE A 90 17.86 -0.78 6.40
C ILE A 90 19.02 0.04 5.83
N VAL A 91 19.05 0.28 4.51
CA VAL A 91 20.08 1.14 3.88
C VAL A 91 20.05 2.55 4.47
N LEU A 92 18.87 3.15 4.66
CA LEU A 92 18.72 4.48 5.27
C LEU A 92 19.27 4.50 6.71
N MET A 93 19.03 3.44 7.50
CA MET A 93 19.60 3.32 8.85
C MET A 93 21.13 3.27 8.80
N LEU A 94 21.71 2.51 7.87
CA LEU A 94 23.17 2.42 7.69
C LEU A 94 23.79 3.75 7.24
N GLN A 95 23.03 4.61 6.58
CA GLN A 95 23.44 5.97 6.19
C GLN A 95 23.27 7.00 7.33
N GLY A 96 22.90 6.57 8.54
CA GLY A 96 22.72 7.44 9.71
C GLY A 96 21.31 8.05 9.82
N MET A 97 20.40 7.74 8.90
CA MET A 97 19.00 8.20 8.94
C MET A 97 18.11 7.24 9.74
N LEU A 98 18.49 6.96 10.99
CA LEU A 98 17.84 5.94 11.83
C LEU A 98 16.31 6.12 11.93
N GLY A 99 15.85 7.34 12.21
CA GLY A 99 14.41 7.62 12.36
C GLY A 99 13.61 7.32 11.10
N MET A 100 14.08 7.79 9.94
CA MET A 100 13.43 7.53 8.65
C MET A 100 13.48 6.05 8.29
N GLY A 101 14.61 5.39 8.51
CA GLY A 101 14.76 3.97 8.25
C GLY A 101 13.79 3.12 9.09
N VAL A 102 13.64 3.40 10.38
CA VAL A 102 12.67 2.71 11.26
C VAL A 102 11.23 2.96 10.79
N LEU A 103 10.88 4.21 10.45
CA LEU A 103 9.55 4.56 9.94
C LEU A 103 9.21 3.88 8.62
N VAL A 104 10.19 3.44 7.83
CA VAL A 104 9.96 2.65 6.61
C VAL A 104 9.94 1.16 6.93
N VAL A 105 10.92 0.65 7.70
CA VAL A 105 11.06 -0.78 7.98
C VAL A 105 9.90 -1.33 8.78
N VAL A 106 9.44 -0.62 9.82
CA VAL A 106 8.42 -1.17 10.73
C VAL A 106 7.07 -1.35 10.01
N PRO A 107 6.49 -0.33 9.33
CA PRO A 107 5.22 -0.52 8.62
C PRO A 107 5.33 -1.59 7.53
N HIS A 108 6.36 -1.54 6.69
CA HIS A 108 6.51 -2.48 5.58
C HIS A 108 6.86 -3.90 6.03
N GLY A 109 7.60 -4.05 7.14
CA GLY A 109 7.85 -5.35 7.76
C GLY A 109 6.56 -5.99 8.27
N LEU A 110 5.72 -5.23 8.98
CA LEU A 110 4.43 -5.71 9.46
C LEU A 110 3.49 -6.08 8.30
N ILE A 111 3.44 -5.27 7.24
CA ILE A 111 2.67 -5.56 6.02
C ILE A 111 3.15 -6.88 5.42
N ALA A 112 4.46 -7.05 5.20
CA ALA A 112 5.03 -8.26 4.61
C ALA A 112 4.73 -9.51 5.45
N ILE A 113 4.90 -9.43 6.77
CA ILE A 113 4.57 -10.53 7.70
C ILE A 113 3.09 -10.92 7.56
N TYR A 114 2.19 -9.93 7.56
CA TYR A 114 0.76 -10.18 7.42
C TYR A 114 0.42 -10.80 6.06
N LEU A 115 0.96 -10.28 4.95
CA LEU A 115 0.71 -10.82 3.60
C LEU A 115 1.28 -12.23 3.41
N LEU A 116 2.31 -12.61 4.17
CA LEU A 116 2.86 -13.95 4.20
C LEU A 116 2.06 -14.92 5.09
N SER A 117 1.26 -14.41 6.04
CA SER A 117 0.49 -15.23 6.98
C SER A 117 -0.53 -16.14 6.29
N ASP A 118 -0.81 -17.29 6.91
CA ASP A 118 -1.81 -18.24 6.40
C ASP A 118 -3.22 -17.67 6.39
N THR A 119 -3.53 -16.77 7.32
CA THR A 119 -4.81 -16.04 7.35
C THR A 119 -5.00 -15.23 6.08
N CYS A 120 -3.98 -14.45 5.68
CA CYS A 120 -4.02 -13.70 4.43
C CYS A 120 -4.00 -14.64 3.22
N ARG A 121 -3.20 -15.71 3.22
CA ARG A 121 -3.19 -16.69 2.11
C ARG A 121 -4.56 -17.28 1.85
N LYS A 122 -5.27 -17.70 2.91
CA LYS A 122 -6.64 -18.24 2.80
C LYS A 122 -7.58 -17.21 2.22
N LEU A 123 -7.49 -15.95 2.65
CA LEU A 123 -8.35 -14.88 2.15
C LEU A 123 -8.21 -14.65 0.63
N PHE A 124 -6.99 -14.76 0.09
CA PHE A 124 -6.74 -14.63 -1.35
C PHE A 124 -6.85 -15.96 -2.14
N ALA A 125 -6.97 -17.09 -1.43
CA ALA A 125 -7.19 -18.42 -2.01
C ALA A 125 -8.67 -18.76 -2.16
N ILE A 126 -9.56 -18.06 -1.44
CA ILE A 126 -11.00 -18.07 -1.71
C ILE A 126 -11.18 -17.45 -3.09
N LYS A 127 -11.36 -18.32 -4.10
CA LYS A 127 -11.71 -17.92 -5.46
C LYS A 127 -12.94 -17.00 -5.37
N PRO A 128 -12.98 -15.85 -6.05
CA PRO A 128 -14.27 -15.26 -6.34
C PRO A 128 -15.00 -16.29 -7.20
N ASP A 129 -16.05 -16.90 -6.66
CA ASP A 129 -17.01 -17.58 -7.51
C ASP A 129 -17.44 -16.55 -8.56
N ILE A 130 -17.14 -16.88 -9.81
CA ILE A 130 -17.66 -16.15 -10.95
C ILE A 130 -19.17 -16.36 -10.88
N GLN A 131 -19.89 -15.37 -10.35
CA GLN A 131 -21.32 -15.19 -10.56
C GLN A 131 -21.53 -13.98 -11.46
#